data_AF-A0A6J6IJP4-F1
#
_entry.id   AF-A0A6J6IJP4-F1
#
_cell.length_a   1.000
_cell.length_b   1.000
_cell.length_c   1.000
_cell.angle_alpha   90.00
_cell.angle_beta   90.00
_cell.angle_gamma   90.00
#
_symmetry.space_group_name_H-M   'P 1'
#
loop_
_entity.id
_entity.type
_entity.pdbx_description
1 polymer ?
#
loop_
_entity_poly.entity_id
_entity_poly.type
_entity_poly.pdbx_seq_one_letter_code
_entity_poly.pdbx_strand_id
1 'polypeptide(L)'
;MAEEFKQDGIGVNALWPRTVIDTAALQMIPGIDALAGRTPQILADAAHIIFNRDAKECTGNFFVDDLLLASEGITDLEKYSVTPGTKDFLLDFFLD
;
A
#
# COMPACT_ATOMS: atom_id res chain seq x y z
N MET A 1 -13.38 -10.32 -11.84
CA MET A 1 -12.10 -10.24 -12.55
C MET A 1 -11.10 -11.32 -12.12
N ALA A 2 -10.67 -11.46 -10.85
CA ALA A 2 -9.64 -12.48 -10.51
C ALA A 2 -9.99 -13.92 -10.97
N GLU A 3 -11.17 -14.44 -10.63
CA GLU A 3 -11.60 -15.77 -11.08
C GLU A 3 -11.93 -15.83 -12.58
N GLU A 4 -12.35 -14.71 -13.17
CA GLU A 4 -12.70 -14.60 -14.59
C GLU A 4 -11.47 -14.80 -15.49
N PHE A 5 -10.31 -14.26 -15.12
CA PHE A 5 -9.07 -14.32 -15.91
C PHE A 5 -8.07 -15.38 -15.41
N LYS A 6 -8.49 -16.25 -14.48
CA LYS A 6 -7.61 -17.24 -13.87
C LYS A 6 -7.01 -18.21 -14.90
N GLN A 7 -7.79 -18.63 -15.89
CA GLN A 7 -7.33 -19.52 -16.97
C GLN A 7 -6.33 -18.83 -17.92
N ASP A 8 -6.41 -17.51 -18.04
CA ASP A 8 -5.49 -16.71 -18.87
C ASP A 8 -4.17 -16.41 -18.15
N GLY A 9 -4.06 -16.77 -16.87
CA GLY A 9 -2.86 -16.53 -16.06
C GLY A 9 -2.64 -15.05 -15.73
N ILE A 10 -3.71 -14.25 -15.68
CA ILE A 10 -3.64 -12.83 -15.34
C ILE A 10 -3.90 -12.66 -13.84
N GLY A 11 -2.89 -12.15 -13.12
CA GLY A 11 -2.99 -11.81 -11.70
C GLY A 11 -3.81 -10.55 -11.49
N VAL A 12 -4.92 -10.65 -10.78
CA VAL A 12 -5.78 -9.50 -10.43
C VAL A 12 -5.84 -9.37 -8.93
N ASN A 13 -5.32 -8.26 -8.39
CA ASN A 13 -5.25 -7.99 -6.95
C ASN A 13 -5.58 -6.53 -6.68
N ALA A 14 -5.93 -6.22 -5.44
CA ALA A 14 -6.01 -4.87 -4.90
C ALA A 14 -4.82 -4.61 -3.96
N LEU A 15 -4.37 -3.36 -3.90
CA LEU A 15 -3.38 -2.88 -2.94
C LEU A 15 -3.91 -1.58 -2.33
N TRP A 16 -3.89 -1.50 -1.01
CA TRP A 16 -4.39 -0.36 -0.24
C TRP A 16 -3.35 0.09 0.80
N PRO A 17 -3.17 1.40 1.05
CA PRO A 17 -2.23 1.85 2.06
C PRO A 17 -2.84 1.76 3.47
N ARG A 18 -2.01 1.47 4.48
CA ARG A 18 -2.42 1.54 5.90
C ARG A 18 -2.75 2.96 6.34
N THR A 19 -1.99 3.92 5.85
CA THR A 19 -2.02 5.34 6.26
C THR A 19 -2.27 6.22 5.04
N VAL A 20 -2.74 7.45 5.26
CA VAL A 20 -2.80 8.44 4.17
C VAL A 20 -1.44 8.60 3.48
N ILE A 21 -1.45 8.86 2.18
CA ILE A 21 -0.23 8.96 1.36
C ILE A 21 -0.04 10.40 0.87
N ASP A 22 1.12 11.00 1.13
CA ASP A 22 1.39 12.38 0.73
C ASP A 22 1.48 12.51 -0.80
N THR A 23 0.35 12.91 -1.39
CA THR A 23 0.18 13.19 -2.81
C THR A 23 -0.48 14.55 -2.97
N ALA A 24 -0.27 15.19 -4.13
CA ALA A 24 -0.92 16.47 -4.44
C ALA A 24 -2.44 16.43 -4.33
N ALA A 25 -3.07 15.28 -4.60
CA ALA A 25 -4.51 15.11 -4.46
C ALA A 25 -4.98 15.17 -2.99
N LEU A 26 -4.25 14.51 -2.08
CA LEU A 26 -4.58 14.51 -0.65
C LEU A 26 -4.38 15.88 -0.01
N GLN A 27 -3.42 16.68 -0.49
CA GLN A 27 -3.24 18.07 -0.05
C GLN A 27 -4.42 19.00 -0.38
N MET A 28 -5.31 18.59 -1.29
CA MET A 28 -6.50 19.36 -1.65
C MET A 28 -7.73 19.01 -0.80
N ILE A 29 -7.68 17.97 0.05
CA ILE A 29 -8.82 17.52 0.84
C ILE A 29 -8.86 18.27 2.18
N PRO A 30 -9.92 19.05 2.47
CA PRO A 30 -10.02 19.79 3.73
C PRO A 30 -10.00 18.86 4.94
N GLY A 31 -9.15 19.17 5.93
CA GLY A 31 -9.07 18.44 7.20
C GLY A 31 -8.18 17.21 7.19
N ILE A 32 -7.54 16.87 6.06
CA ILE A 32 -6.54 15.82 6.01
C ILE A 32 -5.14 16.43 6.20
N ASP A 33 -4.43 15.94 7.22
CA ASP A 33 -3.01 16.23 7.38
C ASP A 33 -2.17 15.17 6.67
N ALA A 34 -1.77 15.46 5.43
CA ALA A 34 -0.92 14.55 4.65
C ALA A 34 0.48 14.35 5.28
N LEU A 35 0.93 15.26 6.15
CA LEU A 35 2.22 15.13 6.86
C LEU A 35 2.16 14.08 7.98
N ALA A 36 0.96 13.72 8.43
CA ALA A 36 0.68 12.56 9.29
C ALA A 36 0.57 11.25 8.48
N GLY A 37 1.06 11.24 7.24
CA GLY A 37 1.03 10.09 6.34
C GLY A 37 2.39 9.50 6.02
N ARG A 38 2.41 8.67 4.98
CA ARG A 38 3.62 8.09 4.38
C ARG A 38 3.84 8.58 2.95
N THR A 39 5.07 8.48 2.49
CA THR A 39 5.44 8.82 1.12
C THR A 39 4.90 7.78 0.14
N PRO A 40 4.62 8.15 -1.13
CA PRO A 40 4.16 7.21 -2.16
C PRO A 40 5.07 5.99 -2.39
N GLN A 41 6.35 6.09 -2.00
CA GLN A 41 7.32 5.01 -2.13
C GLN A 41 6.90 3.72 -1.39
N ILE A 42 6.11 3.79 -0.31
CA ILE A 42 5.65 2.57 0.37
C ILE A 42 4.75 1.71 -0.51
N LEU A 43 3.81 2.35 -1.22
CA LEU A 43 2.94 1.68 -2.19
C LEU A 43 3.72 1.22 -3.42
N ALA A 44 4.74 1.98 -3.84
CA ALA A 44 5.60 1.58 -4.96
C ALA A 44 6.38 0.29 -4.64
N ASP A 45 7.01 0.21 -3.46
CA ASP A 45 7.75 -0.96 -3.00
C ASP A 45 6.79 -2.16 -2.80
N ALA A 46 5.60 -1.92 -2.21
CA ALA A 46 4.56 -2.94 -2.07
C ALA A 46 4.05 -3.46 -3.43
N ALA A 47 3.78 -2.58 -4.40
CA ALA A 47 3.36 -2.98 -5.73
C ALA A 47 4.46 -3.75 -6.47
N HIS A 48 5.73 -3.36 -6.29
CA HIS A 48 6.87 -4.08 -6.86
C HIS A 48 6.91 -5.54 -6.38
N ILE A 49 6.61 -5.81 -5.11
CA ILE A 49 6.51 -7.18 -4.59
C ILE A 49 5.42 -7.96 -5.32
N ILE A 50 4.23 -7.38 -5.50
CA ILE A 50 3.12 -8.04 -6.22
C ILE A 50 3.52 -8.36 -7.66
N PHE A 51 4.14 -7.40 -8.36
CA PHE A 51 4.53 -7.57 -9.77
C PHE A 51 5.61 -8.63 -9.99
N ASN A 52 6.41 -8.96 -8.97
CA ASN A 52 7.44 -10.01 -9.06
C ASN A 52 6.97 -11.39 -8.60
N ARG A 53 5.73 -11.52 -8.09
CA ARG A 53 5.14 -12.82 -7.77
C ARG A 53 4.59 -13.49 -9.04
N ASP A 54 4.52 -14.81 -9.05
CA ASP A 54 3.88 -15.54 -10.14
C ASP A 54 2.39 -15.16 -10.23
N ALA A 55 1.98 -14.57 -11.35
CA ALA A 55 0.63 -14.08 -11.58
C ALA A 55 -0.44 -15.19 -11.54
N LYS A 56 -0.07 -16.45 -11.79
CA LYS A 56 -1.00 -17.60 -11.71
C LYS A 56 -1.38 -17.94 -10.28
N GLU A 57 -0.47 -17.71 -9.34
CA GLU A 57 -0.65 -18.00 -7.92
C GLU A 57 -1.07 -16.73 -7.15
N CYS A 58 -0.55 -15.57 -7.55
CA CYS A 58 -0.83 -14.28 -6.92
C CYS A 58 -2.01 -13.58 -7.62
N THR A 59 -3.22 -14.03 -7.33
CA THR A 59 -4.47 -13.44 -7.83
C THR A 59 -5.58 -13.51 -6.77
N GLY A 60 -6.53 -12.58 -6.80
CA GLY A 60 -7.68 -12.55 -5.87
C GLY A 60 -7.38 -11.96 -4.49
N ASN A 61 -6.26 -11.29 -4.30
CA ASN A 61 -5.85 -10.76 -2.99
C ASN A 61 -6.24 -9.28 -2.80
N PHE A 62 -6.45 -8.89 -1.54
CA PHE A 62 -6.55 -7.51 -1.09
C PHE A 62 -5.39 -7.22 -0.15
N PHE A 63 -4.32 -6.65 -0.67
CA PHE A 63 -3.10 -6.38 0.09
C PHE A 63 -3.19 -5.04 0.83
N VAL A 64 -2.58 -5.00 2.02
CA VAL A 64 -2.21 -3.76 2.70
C VAL A 64 -0.70 -3.62 2.65
N ASP A 65 -0.21 -2.43 2.31
CA ASP A 65 1.21 -2.13 2.09
C ASP A 65 2.14 -2.59 3.23
N ASP A 66 1.79 -2.30 4.48
CA ASP A 66 2.59 -2.65 5.67
C ASP A 66 2.68 -4.17 5.89
N LEU A 67 1.57 -4.89 5.77
CA LEU A 67 1.51 -6.34 5.90
C LEU A 67 2.27 -7.02 4.76
N LEU A 68 2.17 -6.49 3.55
CA LEU A 68 2.88 -7.03 2.40
C LEU A 68 4.39 -6.84 2.53
N LEU A 69 4.84 -5.64 2.92
CA LEU A 69 6.26 -5.37 3.21
C LEU A 69 6.78 -6.25 4.36
N ALA A 70 6.00 -6.41 5.43
CA ALA A 70 6.35 -7.29 6.54
C ALA A 70 6.49 -8.75 6.09
N SER A 71 5.71 -9.22 5.10
CA SER A 71 5.84 -10.57 4.54
C SER A 71 7.19 -10.81 3.84
N GLU A 72 7.85 -9.73 3.41
CA GLU A 72 9.21 -9.74 2.85
C GLU A 72 10.28 -9.37 3.89
N GLY A 73 9.92 -9.32 5.18
CA GLY A 73 10.83 -9.00 6.28
C GLY A 73 11.10 -7.51 6.49
N ILE A 74 10.40 -6.62 5.78
CA ILE A 74 10.53 -5.17 5.91
C ILE A 74 9.52 -4.67 6.94
N THR A 75 9.97 -4.52 8.19
CA THR A 75 9.13 -4.07 9.31
C THR A 75 9.49 -2.68 9.82
N ASP A 76 10.71 -2.20 9.56
CA ASP A 76 11.07 -0.80 9.77
C ASP A 76 10.60 0.05 8.59
N LEU A 77 9.53 0.81 8.84
CA LEU A 77 8.85 1.64 7.84
C LEU A 77 9.22 3.13 7.97
N GLU A 78 10.19 3.49 8.81
CA GLU A 78 10.55 4.88 9.09
C GLU A 78 10.98 5.65 7.83
N LYS A 79 11.65 4.97 6.88
CA LYS A 79 12.05 5.58 5.59
C LYS A 79 10.87 6.07 4.75
N TYR A 80 9.65 5.64 5.06
CA TYR A 80 8.43 6.07 4.37
C TYR A 80 7.68 7.17 5.12
N SER A 81 8.07 7.54 6.34
CA SER A 81 7.43 8.62 7.08
C SER A 81 7.63 9.95 6.35
N VAL A 82 6.55 10.72 6.14
CA VAL A 82 6.67 12.08 5.60
C VAL A 82 7.36 12.99 6.63
N THR A 83 6.97 12.85 7.90
CA THR A 83 7.58 13.54 9.04
C THR A 83 8.48 12.57 9.81
N PRO A 84 9.81 12.72 9.78
CA PRO A 84 10.72 11.83 10.52
C PRO A 84 10.43 11.78 12.02
N GLY A 85 10.43 10.58 12.60
CA GLY A 85 10.19 10.32 14.01
C GLY A 85 8.72 10.35 14.41
N THR A 86 7.79 10.65 13.50
CA THR A 86 6.36 10.64 13.83
C THR A 86 5.90 9.24 14.27
N LYS A 87 4.98 9.23 15.23
CA LYS A 87 4.26 8.04 15.70
C LYS A 87 2.74 8.21 15.58
N ASP A 88 2.30 9.40 15.23
CA ASP A 88 0.90 9.74 15.04
C ASP A 88 0.62 9.73 13.54
N PHE A 89 0.22 8.55 13.05
CA PHE A 89 -0.15 8.37 11.65
C PHE A 89 -1.65 8.42 11.49
N LEU A 90 -2.11 9.18 10.50
CA LEU A 90 -3.50 9.15 10.08
C LEU A 90 -3.74 7.87 9.26
N LEU A 91 -4.59 6.99 9.80
CA LEU A 91 -5.04 5.79 9.09
C LEU A 91 -5.79 6.18 7.82
N ASP A 92 -5.59 5.40 6.76
CA ASP A 92 -6.40 5.56 5.56
C ASP A 92 -7.81 5.03 5.79
N PHE A 93 -8.74 5.43 4.93
CA PHE A 93 -10.11 4.96 4.98
C PHE A 93 -10.21 3.44 4.81
N PHE A 94 -11.27 2.87 5.40
CA PHE A 94 -11.67 1.45 5.28
C PHE A 94 -10.78 0.43 6.01
N LEU A 95 -9.85 0.90 6.85
CA LEU A 95 -9.04 0.08 7.74
C LEU A 95 -9.27 0.49 9.20
N ASP A 96 -9.32 -0.49 10.09
CA ASP A 96 -9.50 -0.35 11.54
C ASP A 96 -8.18 -0.58 12.30
#